data_AF-A0A1G4MCN4-F1
#
_entry.id   AF-A0A1G4MCN4-F1
#
_cell.length_a   1.000
_cell.length_b   1.000
_cell.length_c   1.000
_cell.angle_alpha   90.00
_cell.angle_beta   90.00
_cell.angle_gamma   90.00
#
_symmetry.space_group_name_H-M   'P 1'
#
loop_
_entity.id
_entity.type
_entity.pdbx_description
1 polymer ?
#
loop_
_entity_poly.entity_id
_entity_poly.type
_entity_poly.pdbx_seq_one_letter_code
_entity_poly.pdbx_strand_id
1 'polypeptide(L)'
;MIPLTTLWFCAKRMPRIFALTFDFITVFLLAFVLVGCSNAKQLSTYLVSYKFNTDSPMYEIIETSFNSTQSTEGLQDVEIFAGYLGICFDNVPATISNTSILCFDRKNVSNSAFYDDLAVKVFNIRSTNSTVTKSTELNIVQLAQDMSVEIVHPYILIATIILALLMFCLILYVTLPKVPGKGPANLALLALCPIITLLWGIGAMCTHIASKSSSEFIPAASMNIIDVHKGSKAATMSWFSFSFLCIDCLILWGLYFRDRKSLSKEIDNVRKSDQNPPKYASDESSFSSRNYHYK
;
A
#
# COMPACT_ATOMS: atom_id res chain seq x y z
N MET A 1 -5.37 39.49 14.77
CA MET A 1 -4.63 38.96 15.94
C MET A 1 -5.33 37.68 16.38
N ILE A 2 -4.72 36.52 16.12
CA ILE A 2 -5.26 35.23 16.55
C ILE A 2 -4.97 35.10 18.06
N PRO A 3 -5.97 34.92 18.93
CA PRO A 3 -5.76 34.96 20.37
C PRO A 3 -4.86 33.79 20.81
N LEU A 4 -3.88 34.07 21.67
CA LEU A 4 -2.87 33.13 22.18
C LEU A 4 -3.47 31.82 22.73
N THR A 5 -4.72 31.87 23.20
CA THR A 5 -5.51 30.72 23.65
C THR A 5 -5.90 29.76 22.52
N THR A 6 -6.24 30.27 21.33
CA THR A 6 -6.46 29.44 20.14
C THR A 6 -5.17 28.84 19.61
N LEU A 7 -4.04 29.56 19.70
CA LEU A 7 -2.72 29.02 19.35
C LEU A 7 -2.29 27.89 20.30
N TRP A 8 -2.55 28.03 21.60
CA TRP A 8 -2.28 27.00 22.61
C TRP A 8 -3.19 25.77 22.46
N PHE A 9 -4.46 25.99 22.14
CA PHE A 9 -5.42 24.90 21.89
C PHE A 9 -5.09 24.16 20.59
N CYS A 10 -4.70 24.88 19.55
CA CYS A 10 -4.14 24.32 18.32
C CYS A 10 -2.84 23.58 18.59
N ALA A 11 -1.90 24.09 19.38
CA ALA A 11 -0.65 23.41 19.70
C ALA A 11 -0.86 22.09 20.48
N LYS A 12 -1.89 22.01 21.33
CA LYS A 12 -2.19 20.79 22.09
C LYS A 12 -2.88 19.70 21.24
N ARG A 13 -3.66 20.09 20.22
CA ARG A 13 -4.41 19.20 19.29
C ARG A 13 -3.73 18.97 17.93
N MET A 14 -2.78 19.83 17.56
CA MET A 14 -2.07 19.84 16.28
C MET A 14 -1.54 18.46 15.87
N PRO A 15 -0.86 17.70 16.76
CA PRO A 15 -0.23 16.45 16.35
C PRO A 15 -1.26 15.40 15.88
N ARG A 16 -2.48 15.39 16.44
CA ARG A 16 -3.55 14.47 16.01
C ARG A 16 -4.16 14.87 14.67
N ILE A 17 -4.24 16.17 14.38
CA ILE A 17 -4.72 16.68 13.08
C ILE A 17 -3.70 16.39 11.98
N PHE A 18 -2.41 16.53 12.27
CA PHE A 18 -1.35 16.12 11.35
C PHE A 18 -1.40 14.63 11.06
N ALA A 19 -1.52 13.79 12.10
CA ALA A 19 -1.64 12.35 11.91
C ALA A 19 -2.87 11.97 11.07
N LEU A 20 -4.01 12.62 11.30
CA LEU A 20 -5.22 12.42 10.50
C LEU A 20 -5.01 12.81 9.02
N THR A 21 -4.24 13.87 8.76
CA THR A 21 -3.97 14.34 7.40
C THR A 21 -3.04 13.40 6.66
N PHE A 22 -1.99 12.90 7.31
CA PHE A 22 -1.06 11.93 6.73
C PHE A 22 -1.72 10.58 6.47
N ASP A 23 -2.56 10.11 7.41
CA ASP A 23 -3.34 8.89 7.25
C ASP A 23 -4.33 9.01 6.07
N PHE A 24 -5.03 10.15 5.95
CA PHE A 24 -5.87 10.45 4.80
C PHE A 24 -5.09 10.35 3.48
N ILE A 25 -3.96 11.06 3.36
CA ILE A 25 -3.12 11.00 2.15
C ILE A 25 -2.68 9.57 1.86
N THR A 26 -2.31 8.82 2.89
CA THR A 26 -1.86 7.43 2.76
C THR A 26 -2.95 6.53 2.19
N VAL A 27 -4.19 6.63 2.67
CA VAL A 27 -5.33 5.87 2.13
C VAL A 27 -5.51 6.13 0.63
N PHE A 28 -5.40 7.38 0.19
CA PHE A 28 -5.50 7.72 -1.25
C PHE A 28 -4.36 7.14 -2.06
N LEU A 29 -3.12 7.24 -1.56
CA LEU A 29 -1.95 6.67 -2.24
C LEU A 29 -2.08 5.15 -2.38
N LEU A 30 -2.48 4.45 -1.32
CA LEU A 30 -2.70 3.00 -1.35
C LEU A 30 -3.82 2.63 -2.33
N ALA A 31 -4.93 3.38 -2.34
CA ALA A 31 -6.02 3.15 -3.27
C ALA A 31 -5.59 3.36 -4.74
N PHE A 32 -4.79 4.38 -5.04
CA PHE A 32 -4.26 4.59 -6.40
C PHE A 32 -3.28 3.51 -6.82
N VAL A 33 -2.48 2.97 -5.90
CA VAL A 33 -1.61 1.83 -6.18
C VAL A 33 -2.44 0.56 -6.44
N LEU A 34 -3.54 0.35 -5.71
CA LEU A 34 -4.44 -0.80 -5.90
C LEU A 34 -5.13 -0.78 -7.27
N VAL A 35 -5.70 0.37 -7.62
CA VAL A 35 -6.50 0.57 -8.85
C VAL A 35 -5.61 0.85 -10.06
N GLY A 36 -4.30 1.05 -9.84
CA GLY A 36 -3.31 1.24 -10.90
C GLY A 36 -3.39 0.15 -11.95
N CYS A 37 -3.37 0.55 -13.23
CA CYS A 37 -3.48 -0.36 -14.37
C CYS A 37 -4.83 -1.10 -14.50
N SER A 38 -5.93 -0.52 -14.00
CA SER A 38 -7.31 -1.02 -14.24
C SER A 38 -8.01 -0.37 -15.43
N ASN A 39 -7.56 0.82 -15.83
CA ASN A 39 -8.18 1.65 -16.86
C ASN A 39 -7.11 2.34 -17.71
N ALA A 40 -7.42 2.62 -18.97
CA ALA A 40 -6.51 3.32 -19.89
C ALA A 40 -6.00 4.67 -19.35
N LYS A 41 -6.81 5.39 -18.57
CA LYS A 41 -6.42 6.68 -17.94
C LYS A 41 -5.38 6.54 -16.82
N GLN A 42 -5.22 5.33 -16.26
CA GLN A 42 -4.34 5.04 -15.12
C GLN A 42 -3.20 4.09 -15.48
N LEU A 43 -2.90 3.98 -16.78
CA LEU A 43 -1.84 3.13 -17.30
C LEU A 43 -0.47 3.47 -16.69
N SER A 44 -0.21 4.75 -16.42
CA SER A 44 1.08 5.20 -15.87
C SER A 44 1.38 4.73 -14.44
N THR A 45 0.38 4.19 -13.73
CA THR A 45 0.53 3.62 -12.38
C THR A 45 0.58 2.09 -12.48
N TYR A 46 1.63 1.59 -13.12
CA TYR A 46 1.92 0.16 -13.24
C TYR A 46 3.02 -0.26 -12.28
N LEU A 47 3.14 -1.56 -12.00
CA LEU A 47 4.21 -2.14 -11.20
C LEU A 47 5.42 -2.51 -12.07
N VAL A 48 5.15 -3.24 -13.15
CA VAL A 48 6.15 -3.70 -14.12
C VAL A 48 5.53 -3.60 -15.51
N SER A 49 6.33 -3.18 -16.48
CA SER A 49 5.97 -3.29 -17.90
C SER A 49 6.92 -4.24 -18.63
N TYR A 50 6.37 -4.94 -19.62
CA TYR A 50 7.05 -5.91 -20.46
C TYR A 50 6.94 -5.47 -21.91
N LYS A 51 8.06 -5.52 -22.63
CA LYS A 51 8.12 -5.23 -24.05
C LYS A 51 9.10 -6.18 -24.73
N PHE A 52 8.88 -6.51 -26.00
CA PHE A 52 9.91 -7.13 -26.81
C PHE A 52 11.05 -6.14 -27.08
N ASN A 53 12.28 -6.62 -26.97
CA ASN A 53 13.45 -5.79 -27.23
C ASN A 53 13.78 -5.79 -28.72
N THR A 54 13.72 -4.61 -29.34
CA THR A 54 14.06 -4.39 -30.76
C THR A 54 15.53 -4.63 -31.06
N ASP A 55 16.41 -4.50 -30.06
CA ASP A 55 17.86 -4.69 -30.20
C ASP A 55 18.27 -6.17 -30.07
N SER A 56 17.31 -7.07 -29.78
CA SER A 56 17.58 -8.49 -29.69
C SER A 56 17.85 -9.07 -31.08
N PRO A 57 18.87 -9.94 -31.26
CA PRO A 57 19.10 -10.64 -32.51
C PRO A 57 17.95 -11.58 -32.89
N MET A 58 17.02 -11.85 -31.97
CA MET A 58 15.82 -12.65 -32.21
C MET A 58 14.60 -11.81 -32.62
N TYR A 59 14.69 -10.48 -32.62
CA TYR A 59 13.56 -9.60 -32.92
C TYR A 59 13.03 -9.80 -34.35
N GLU A 60 13.92 -9.91 -35.34
CA GLU A 60 13.55 -10.15 -36.74
C GLU A 60 12.76 -11.47 -36.93
N ILE A 61 13.07 -12.49 -36.14
CA ILE A 61 12.37 -13.79 -36.14
C ILE A 61 10.99 -13.68 -35.50
N ILE A 62 10.88 -12.88 -34.43
CA ILE A 62 9.60 -12.59 -33.76
C ILE A 62 8.70 -11.78 -34.71
N GLU A 63 9.26 -10.77 -35.36
CA GLU A 63 8.54 -9.93 -36.33
C GLU A 63 8.01 -10.72 -37.52
N THR A 64 8.86 -11.54 -38.13
CA THR A 64 8.42 -12.41 -39.24
C THR A 64 7.38 -13.45 -38.80
N SER A 65 7.45 -13.93 -37.56
CA SER A 65 6.45 -14.86 -37.02
C SER A 65 5.08 -14.19 -36.85
N PHE A 66 5.05 -12.94 -36.37
CA PHE A 66 3.81 -12.19 -36.18
C PHE A 66 3.21 -11.65 -37.49
N ASN A 67 4.05 -11.26 -38.45
CA ASN A 67 3.61 -10.82 -39.78
C ASN A 67 3.14 -11.98 -40.67
N SER A 68 3.40 -13.23 -40.27
CA SER A 68 2.98 -14.41 -41.04
C SER A 68 1.45 -14.62 -41.06
N THR A 69 0.73 -14.04 -40.09
CA THR A 69 -0.72 -14.16 -39.96
C THR A 69 -1.36 -12.77 -39.89
N GLN A 70 -2.33 -12.50 -40.75
CA GLN A 70 -2.99 -11.18 -40.89
C GLN A 70 -3.71 -10.72 -39.60
N SER A 71 -3.96 -11.63 -38.67
CA SER A 71 -4.56 -11.36 -37.36
C SER A 71 -3.57 -10.97 -36.26
N THR A 72 -2.25 -11.16 -36.48
CA THR A 72 -1.20 -10.93 -35.46
C THR A 72 -0.18 -9.86 -35.86
N GLU A 73 -0.41 -9.19 -36.99
CA GLU A 73 0.44 -8.10 -37.47
C GLU A 73 0.45 -6.94 -36.46
N GLY A 74 1.65 -6.53 -36.01
CA GLY A 74 1.83 -5.45 -35.03
C GLY A 74 1.83 -5.84 -33.55
N LEU A 75 1.65 -7.13 -33.20
CA LEU A 75 1.71 -7.59 -31.79
C LEU A 75 3.11 -7.50 -31.17
N GLN A 76 4.14 -7.39 -32.00
CA GLN A 76 5.55 -7.24 -31.58
C GLN A 76 5.83 -5.95 -30.79
N ASP A 77 5.06 -4.89 -31.06
CA ASP A 77 5.24 -3.56 -30.45
C ASP A 77 4.35 -3.34 -29.21
N VAL A 78 3.56 -4.35 -28.84
CA VAL A 78 2.64 -4.27 -27.70
C VAL A 78 3.44 -4.22 -26.40
N GLU A 79 3.13 -3.22 -25.57
CA GLU A 79 3.65 -3.12 -24.21
C GLU A 79 2.61 -3.62 -23.21
N ILE A 80 3.03 -4.53 -22.33
CA ILE A 80 2.15 -5.16 -21.35
C ILE A 80 2.46 -4.56 -19.98
N PHE A 81 1.46 -3.94 -19.37
CA PHE A 81 1.54 -3.33 -18.05
C PHE A 81 0.85 -4.21 -17.02
N ALA A 82 1.56 -4.58 -15.95
CA ALA A 82 1.03 -5.34 -14.84
C ALA A 82 0.81 -4.45 -13.60
N GLY A 83 -0.41 -4.48 -13.06
CA GLY A 83 -0.79 -3.85 -11.78
C GLY A 83 -1.23 -4.86 -10.72
N TYR A 84 -1.80 -4.36 -9.62
CA TYR A 84 -2.30 -5.20 -8.51
C TYR A 84 -3.63 -5.90 -8.83
N LEU A 85 -4.55 -5.21 -9.52
CA LEU A 85 -5.89 -5.72 -9.83
C LEU A 85 -6.10 -6.04 -11.31
N GLY A 86 -5.23 -5.58 -12.20
CA GLY A 86 -5.42 -5.72 -13.64
C GLY A 86 -4.12 -5.71 -14.42
N ILE A 87 -4.24 -6.14 -15.67
CA ILE A 87 -3.18 -6.11 -16.68
C ILE A 87 -3.74 -5.30 -17.86
N CYS A 88 -2.95 -4.36 -18.36
CA CYS A 88 -3.30 -3.58 -19.54
C CYS A 88 -2.29 -3.81 -20.66
N PHE A 89 -2.76 -3.71 -21.88
CA PHE A 89 -1.99 -3.75 -23.12
C PHE A 89 -2.06 -2.38 -23.75
N ASP A 90 -0.92 -1.85 -24.21
CA ASP A 90 -0.83 -0.61 -24.98
C ASP A 90 -0.27 -0.91 -26.38
N ASN A 91 -0.52 0.00 -27.32
CA ASN A 91 -0.21 -0.15 -28.74
C ASN A 91 -0.84 -1.40 -29.38
N VAL A 92 -2.05 -1.74 -28.98
CA VAL A 92 -2.79 -2.85 -29.60
C VAL A 92 -3.21 -2.46 -31.03
N PRO A 93 -2.88 -3.27 -32.06
CA PRO A 93 -3.22 -2.94 -33.43
C PRO A 93 -4.74 -2.88 -33.68
N ALA A 94 -5.14 -1.94 -34.53
CA ALA A 94 -6.54 -1.63 -34.82
C ALA A 94 -7.32 -2.79 -35.48
N THR A 95 -6.59 -3.79 -36.00
CA THR A 95 -7.13 -5.03 -36.58
C THR A 95 -7.81 -5.92 -35.54
N ILE A 96 -7.40 -5.83 -34.27
CA ILE A 96 -7.88 -6.70 -33.18
C ILE A 96 -8.75 -5.92 -32.19
N SER A 97 -8.53 -4.62 -32.09
CA SER A 97 -9.19 -3.77 -31.10
C SER A 97 -9.44 -2.37 -31.63
N ASN A 98 -10.67 -1.87 -31.46
CA ASN A 98 -11.02 -0.48 -31.82
C ASN A 98 -10.31 0.57 -30.94
N THR A 99 -9.65 0.15 -29.85
CA THR A 99 -8.94 1.02 -28.91
C THR A 99 -7.47 0.61 -28.78
N SER A 100 -6.55 1.59 -28.76
CA SER A 100 -5.10 1.34 -28.63
C SER A 100 -4.70 0.72 -27.28
N ILE A 101 -5.56 0.86 -26.25
CA ILE A 101 -5.34 0.33 -24.90
C ILE A 101 -6.48 -0.62 -24.54
N LEU A 102 -6.14 -1.81 -24.06
CA LEU A 102 -7.07 -2.79 -23.50
C LEU A 102 -6.66 -3.14 -22.08
N CYS A 103 -7.61 -3.20 -21.16
CA CYS A 103 -7.35 -3.60 -19.77
C CYS A 103 -8.26 -4.75 -19.37
N PHE A 104 -7.67 -5.75 -18.70
CA PHE A 104 -8.37 -6.94 -18.23
C PHE A 104 -8.21 -7.08 -16.72
N ASP A 105 -9.23 -7.63 -16.08
CA ASP A 105 -9.16 -8.04 -14.68
C ASP A 105 -8.25 -9.27 -14.55
N ARG A 106 -7.41 -9.29 -13.51
CA ARG A 106 -6.46 -10.35 -13.17
C ARG A 106 -7.04 -11.77 -13.26
N LYS A 107 -8.33 -11.96 -12.99
CA LYS A 107 -8.97 -13.30 -13.01
C LYS A 107 -9.51 -13.75 -14.37
N ASN A 108 -9.67 -12.82 -15.32
CA ASN A 108 -10.32 -13.09 -16.62
C ASN A 108 -9.34 -13.04 -17.80
N VAL A 109 -8.05 -12.78 -17.56
CA VAL A 109 -7.03 -12.67 -18.61
C VAL A 109 -6.98 -13.96 -19.44
N SER A 110 -7.04 -15.13 -18.80
CA SER A 110 -6.99 -16.46 -19.42
C SER A 110 -8.25 -16.87 -20.21
N ASN A 111 -9.33 -16.09 -20.19
CA ASN A 111 -10.57 -16.35 -20.94
C ASN A 111 -10.77 -15.38 -22.12
N SER A 112 -9.81 -14.48 -22.36
CA SER A 112 -9.87 -13.54 -23.47
C SER A 112 -9.10 -14.09 -24.68
N ALA A 113 -9.64 -13.92 -25.89
CA ALA A 113 -9.02 -14.36 -27.15
C ALA A 113 -7.57 -13.83 -27.34
N PHE A 114 -7.22 -12.74 -26.65
CA PHE A 114 -5.87 -12.17 -26.59
C PHE A 114 -4.83 -13.05 -25.87
N TYR A 115 -5.23 -13.92 -24.93
CA TYR A 115 -4.29 -14.77 -24.18
C TYR A 115 -3.63 -15.82 -25.08
N ASP A 116 -4.40 -16.36 -26.03
CA ASP A 116 -3.93 -17.36 -27.00
C ASP A 116 -3.21 -16.68 -28.18
N ASP A 117 -3.62 -15.47 -28.59
CA ASP A 117 -3.00 -14.73 -29.69
C ASP A 117 -1.67 -14.03 -29.32
N LEU A 118 -1.51 -13.61 -28.05
CA LEU A 118 -0.23 -13.05 -27.54
C LEU A 118 0.71 -14.12 -26.96
N ALA A 119 0.27 -15.39 -26.90
CA ALA A 119 1.12 -16.52 -26.58
C ALA A 119 2.09 -16.78 -27.74
N VAL A 120 3.16 -16.00 -27.80
CA VAL A 120 4.22 -16.25 -28.78
C VAL A 120 4.83 -17.61 -28.47
N LYS A 121 4.66 -18.54 -29.40
CA LYS A 121 5.41 -19.80 -29.43
C LYS A 121 6.87 -19.48 -29.80
N VAL A 122 7.63 -18.88 -28.87
CA VAL A 122 8.99 -18.37 -29.14
C VAL A 122 9.98 -19.50 -29.44
N PHE A 123 9.74 -20.73 -28.97
CA PHE A 123 10.70 -21.82 -29.19
C PHE A 123 10.04 -23.02 -29.83
N ASN A 124 10.30 -23.26 -31.13
CA ASN A 124 10.11 -24.57 -31.72
C ASN A 124 11.42 -25.37 -31.61
N ILE A 125 11.64 -26.03 -30.47
CA ILE A 125 12.85 -26.86 -30.28
C ILE A 125 12.62 -28.18 -31.02
N ARG A 126 13.20 -28.30 -32.21
CA ARG A 126 13.27 -29.58 -32.93
C ARG A 126 14.24 -30.50 -32.20
N SER A 127 13.72 -31.33 -31.29
CA SER A 127 14.51 -32.40 -30.67
C SER A 127 14.92 -33.39 -31.76
N THR A 128 16.24 -33.59 -31.91
CA THR A 128 16.86 -34.32 -33.02
C THR A 128 16.45 -35.79 -33.15
N ASN A 129 15.63 -36.34 -32.23
CA ASN A 129 15.24 -37.75 -32.21
C ASN A 129 13.75 -38.00 -31.91
N SER A 130 12.85 -37.04 -32.11
CA SER A 130 11.40 -37.29 -31.94
C SER A 130 10.58 -36.45 -32.91
N THR A 131 9.59 -37.06 -33.56
CA THR A 131 8.56 -36.41 -34.41
C THR A 131 7.62 -35.48 -33.63
N VAL A 132 7.95 -35.18 -32.38
CA VAL A 132 7.19 -34.32 -31.47
C VAL A 132 8.03 -33.07 -31.22
N THR A 133 7.70 -32.00 -31.94
CA THR A 133 8.12 -30.63 -31.62
C THR A 133 7.52 -30.26 -30.26
N LYS A 134 8.35 -30.22 -29.22
CA LYS A 134 7.97 -29.60 -27.95
C LYS A 134 8.25 -28.11 -28.08
N SER A 135 7.19 -27.33 -28.24
CA SER A 135 7.29 -25.88 -28.19
C SER A 135 7.34 -25.43 -26.74
N THR A 136 8.41 -24.72 -26.35
CA THR A 136 8.43 -24.02 -25.07
C THR A 136 7.74 -22.68 -25.31
N GLU A 137 6.50 -22.55 -24.86
CA GLU A 137 5.71 -21.33 -25.03
C GLU A 137 6.22 -20.29 -24.02
N LEU A 138 6.86 -19.23 -24.51
CA LEU A 138 7.29 -18.11 -23.69
C LEU A 138 6.16 -17.07 -23.73
N ASN A 139 5.15 -17.27 -22.89
CA ASN A 139 4.02 -16.36 -22.83
C ASN A 139 4.32 -15.20 -21.87
N ILE A 140 4.60 -14.01 -22.42
CA ILE A 140 4.87 -12.80 -21.64
C ILE A 140 3.63 -12.39 -20.82
N VAL A 141 2.43 -12.71 -21.30
CA VAL A 141 1.17 -12.49 -20.57
C VAL A 141 1.10 -13.40 -19.35
N GLN A 142 1.53 -14.66 -19.48
CA GLN A 142 1.60 -15.57 -18.35
C GLN A 142 2.63 -15.09 -17.31
N LEU A 143 3.76 -14.55 -17.74
CA LEU A 143 4.76 -13.96 -16.84
C LEU A 143 4.22 -12.73 -16.10
N ALA A 144 3.47 -11.86 -16.79
CA ALA A 144 2.79 -10.73 -16.19
C ALA A 144 1.68 -11.18 -15.21
N GLN A 145 0.98 -12.27 -15.53
CA GLN A 145 -0.04 -12.88 -14.68
C GLN A 145 0.57 -13.50 -13.42
N ASP A 146 1.63 -14.30 -13.52
CA ASP A 146 2.31 -14.92 -12.39
C ASP A 146 2.88 -13.86 -11.43
N MET A 147 3.41 -12.77 -11.98
CA MET A 147 3.88 -11.62 -11.21
C MET A 147 2.75 -10.91 -10.44
N SER A 148 1.57 -10.74 -11.07
CA SER A 148 0.39 -10.11 -10.43
C SER A 148 -0.38 -11.06 -9.51
N VAL A 149 -0.32 -12.37 -9.74
CA VAL A 149 -1.11 -13.39 -9.03
C VAL A 149 -0.36 -14.00 -7.85
N GLU A 150 0.84 -14.50 -8.11
CA GLU A 150 1.62 -15.29 -7.15
C GLU A 150 2.63 -14.44 -6.37
N ILE A 151 3.24 -13.44 -7.02
CA ILE A 151 4.37 -12.71 -6.41
C ILE A 151 3.89 -11.47 -5.65
N VAL A 152 2.87 -10.77 -6.19
CA VAL A 152 2.30 -9.58 -5.57
C VAL A 152 0.88 -9.88 -5.11
N HIS A 153 0.70 -10.28 -3.84
CA HIS A 153 -0.63 -10.58 -3.30
C HIS A 153 -1.44 -9.29 -3.02
N PRO A 154 -2.47 -8.94 -3.82
CA PRO A 154 -3.27 -7.74 -3.64
C PRO A 154 -4.10 -7.77 -2.35
N TYR A 155 -4.33 -8.95 -1.78
CA TYR A 155 -5.04 -9.10 -0.50
C TYR A 155 -4.33 -8.41 0.66
N ILE A 156 -2.99 -8.38 0.66
CA ILE A 156 -2.22 -7.66 1.69
C ILE A 156 -2.52 -6.16 1.58
N LEU A 157 -2.54 -5.63 0.35
CA LEU A 157 -2.81 -4.22 0.09
C LEU A 157 -4.27 -3.82 0.38
N ILE A 158 -5.23 -4.69 0.06
CA ILE A 158 -6.65 -4.49 0.40
C ILE A 158 -6.82 -4.50 1.93
N ALA A 159 -6.19 -5.44 2.63
CA ALA A 159 -6.24 -5.51 4.08
C ALA A 159 -5.63 -4.27 4.73
N THR A 160 -4.49 -3.77 4.24
CA THR A 160 -3.88 -2.54 4.77
C THR A 160 -4.74 -1.31 4.54
N ILE A 161 -5.44 -1.20 3.40
CA ILE A 161 -6.41 -0.11 3.16
C ILE A 161 -7.56 -0.17 4.17
N ILE A 162 -8.14 -1.34 4.39
CA ILE A 162 -9.25 -1.49 5.34
C ILE A 162 -8.79 -1.13 6.76
N LEU A 163 -7.61 -1.61 7.17
CA LEU A 163 -7.06 -1.28 8.48
C LEU A 163 -6.71 0.21 8.60
N ALA A 164 -6.20 0.85 7.54
CA ALA A 164 -5.93 2.29 7.51
C ALA A 164 -7.22 3.11 7.61
N LEU A 165 -8.30 2.73 6.92
CA LEU A 165 -9.62 3.35 7.09
C LEU A 165 -10.15 3.20 8.52
N LEU A 166 -9.92 2.05 9.15
CA LEU A 166 -10.27 1.83 10.55
C LEU A 166 -9.45 2.71 11.48
N MET A 167 -8.14 2.84 11.22
CA MET A 167 -7.25 3.77 11.93
C MET A 167 -7.73 5.22 11.78
N PHE A 168 -8.09 5.65 10.59
CA PHE A 168 -8.67 6.97 10.31
C PHE A 168 -9.92 7.25 11.15
N CYS A 169 -10.85 6.29 11.19
CA CYS A 169 -12.06 6.37 12.01
C CYS A 169 -11.75 6.46 13.50
N LEU A 170 -10.76 5.70 13.98
CA LEU A 170 -10.33 5.74 15.39
C LEU A 170 -9.66 7.07 15.76
N ILE A 171 -8.84 7.64 14.88
CA ILE A 171 -8.22 8.96 15.11
C ILE A 171 -9.31 10.04 15.18
N LEU A 172 -10.31 10.00 14.28
CA LEU A 172 -11.47 10.88 14.33
C LEU A 172 -12.24 10.74 15.64
N TYR A 173 -12.55 9.51 16.05
CA TYR A 173 -13.28 9.22 17.30
C TYR A 173 -12.56 9.79 18.53
N VAL A 174 -11.25 9.58 18.63
CA VAL A 174 -10.43 10.02 19.77
C VAL A 174 -10.20 11.55 19.77
N THR A 175 -10.37 12.22 18.63
CA THR A 175 -10.22 13.68 18.50
C THR A 175 -11.45 14.45 19.01
N LEU A 176 -12.64 13.85 18.97
CA LEU A 176 -13.87 14.47 19.46
C LEU A 176 -13.84 14.70 20.99
N PRO A 177 -14.16 15.91 21.48
CA PRO A 177 -14.27 16.16 22.91
C PRO A 177 -15.51 15.45 23.49
N LYS A 178 -15.43 14.95 24.72
CA LYS A 178 -16.55 14.34 25.50
C LYS A 178 -17.14 12.98 25.04
N VAL A 179 -16.46 12.16 24.24
CA VAL A 179 -16.90 10.76 24.03
C VAL A 179 -16.52 9.83 25.19
N PRO A 180 -17.40 8.89 25.61
CA PRO A 180 -17.08 7.83 26.58
C PRO A 180 -16.12 6.80 25.97
N GLY A 181 -15.28 6.15 26.78
CA GLY A 181 -14.40 5.05 26.31
C GLY A 181 -13.12 5.49 25.58
N LYS A 182 -12.61 6.71 25.81
CA LYS A 182 -11.36 7.19 25.17
C LYS A 182 -10.11 6.35 25.50
N GLY A 183 -10.04 5.78 26.70
CA GLY A 183 -8.92 4.94 27.14
C GLY A 183 -8.71 3.72 26.22
N PRO A 184 -9.69 2.79 26.12
CA PRO A 184 -9.53 1.61 25.27
C PRO A 184 -9.39 1.96 23.79
N ALA A 185 -10.07 3.00 23.28
CA ALA A 185 -9.92 3.43 21.89
C ALA A 185 -8.49 3.92 21.58
N ASN A 186 -7.86 4.66 22.51
CA ASN A 186 -6.49 5.13 22.33
C ASN A 186 -5.47 3.99 22.46
N LEU A 187 -5.74 3.00 23.32
CA LEU A 187 -4.92 1.79 23.42
C LEU A 187 -5.01 0.94 22.14
N ALA A 188 -6.22 0.74 21.61
CA ALA A 188 -6.44 0.04 20.36
C ALA A 188 -5.73 0.74 19.19
N LEU A 189 -5.83 2.08 19.11
CA LEU A 189 -5.14 2.89 18.11
C LEU A 189 -3.61 2.73 18.19
N LEU A 190 -3.07 2.72 19.41
CA LEU A 190 -1.62 2.57 19.65
C LEU A 190 -1.11 1.17 19.28
N ALA A 191 -1.93 0.13 19.43
CA ALA A 191 -1.59 -1.23 18.99
C ALA A 191 -1.77 -1.41 17.47
N LEU A 192 -2.82 -0.81 16.89
CA LEU A 192 -3.15 -0.96 15.48
C LEU A 192 -2.13 -0.29 14.57
N CYS A 193 -1.64 0.89 14.95
CA CYS A 193 -0.68 1.66 14.14
C CYS A 193 0.60 0.87 13.77
N PRO A 194 1.38 0.31 14.72
CA PRO A 194 2.57 -0.46 14.38
C PRO A 194 2.25 -1.73 13.58
N ILE A 195 1.09 -2.37 13.82
CA ILE A 195 0.66 -3.54 13.03
C ILE A 195 0.46 -3.15 11.57
N ILE A 196 -0.22 -2.04 11.30
CA ILE A 196 -0.43 -1.53 9.93
C ILE A 196 0.92 -1.17 9.29
N THR A 197 1.77 -0.43 9.99
CA THR A 197 3.09 -0.03 9.48
C THR A 197 3.94 -1.25 9.12
N LEU A 198 3.94 -2.30 9.94
CA LEU A 198 4.66 -3.54 9.67
C LEU A 198 4.06 -4.30 8.49
N LEU A 199 2.73 -4.48 8.46
CA LEU A 199 2.04 -5.21 7.40
C LEU A 199 2.27 -4.54 6.04
N TRP A 200 2.11 -3.21 5.97
CA TRP A 200 2.37 -2.47 4.74
C TRP A 200 3.85 -2.37 4.41
N GLY A 201 4.74 -2.24 5.41
CA GLY A 201 6.19 -2.24 5.18
C GLY A 201 6.68 -3.52 4.52
N ILE A 202 6.17 -4.68 4.96
CA ILE A 202 6.45 -5.98 4.33
C ILE A 202 5.89 -5.99 2.89
N GLY A 203 4.64 -5.55 2.69
CA GLY A 203 4.03 -5.48 1.35
C GLY A 203 4.81 -4.59 0.36
N ALA A 204 5.18 -3.39 0.78
CA ALA A 204 5.98 -2.45 0.00
C ALA A 204 7.38 -3.01 -0.31
N MET A 205 8.01 -3.68 0.65
CA MET A 205 9.31 -4.33 0.45
C MET A 205 9.22 -5.48 -0.55
N CYS A 206 8.25 -6.39 -0.39
CA CYS A 206 8.03 -7.52 -1.29
C CYS A 206 7.81 -7.04 -2.73
N THR A 207 7.00 -6.01 -2.94
CA THR A 207 6.70 -5.48 -4.27
C THR A 207 7.90 -4.77 -4.91
N HIS A 208 8.69 -4.06 -4.11
CA HIS A 208 9.93 -3.45 -4.60
C HIS A 208 10.96 -4.51 -5.01
N ILE A 209 11.16 -5.55 -4.18
CA ILE A 209 12.05 -6.67 -4.50
C ILE A 209 11.57 -7.39 -5.75
N ALA A 210 10.28 -7.72 -5.82
CA ALA A 210 9.67 -8.38 -6.97
C ALA A 210 9.92 -7.59 -8.27
N SER A 211 9.58 -6.29 -8.27
CA SER A 211 9.73 -5.44 -9.46
C SER A 211 11.20 -5.32 -9.91
N LYS A 212 12.13 -5.18 -8.95
CA LYS A 212 13.56 -5.11 -9.26
C LYS A 212 14.09 -6.45 -9.77
N SER A 213 13.71 -7.54 -9.12
CA SER A 213 14.09 -8.90 -9.52
C SER A 213 13.61 -9.19 -10.93
N SER A 214 12.37 -8.83 -11.28
CA SER A 214 11.84 -9.00 -12.63
C SER A 214 12.65 -8.22 -13.67
N SER A 215 13.00 -6.97 -13.38
CA SER A 215 13.78 -6.15 -14.33
C SER A 215 15.20 -6.65 -14.59
N GLU A 216 15.81 -7.36 -13.64
CA GLU A 216 17.19 -7.85 -13.79
C GLU A 216 17.23 -9.32 -14.24
N PHE A 217 16.32 -10.15 -13.71
CA PHE A 217 16.31 -11.59 -13.95
C PHE A 217 15.67 -11.96 -15.30
N ILE A 218 14.56 -11.33 -15.67
CA ILE A 218 13.79 -11.73 -16.86
C ILE A 218 14.55 -11.43 -18.15
N PRO A 219 15.18 -10.25 -18.33
CA PRO A 219 16.03 -10.01 -19.49
C PRO A 219 17.21 -11.00 -19.56
N ALA A 220 17.87 -11.27 -18.43
CA ALA A 220 18.98 -12.22 -18.37
C ALA A 220 18.56 -13.65 -18.72
N ALA A 221 17.43 -14.11 -18.20
CA ALA A 221 16.89 -15.44 -18.45
C ALA A 221 16.34 -15.61 -19.88
N SER A 222 15.84 -14.53 -20.48
CA SER A 222 15.31 -14.52 -21.86
C SER A 222 16.35 -14.17 -22.91
N MET A 223 17.65 -14.12 -22.57
CA MET A 223 18.72 -13.70 -23.50
C MET A 223 18.46 -12.32 -24.14
N ASN A 224 17.93 -11.37 -23.36
CA ASN A 224 17.54 -10.02 -23.76
C ASN A 224 16.47 -9.96 -24.87
N ILE A 225 15.65 -11.01 -25.03
CA ILE A 225 14.48 -10.97 -25.94
C ILE A 225 13.36 -10.10 -25.36
N ILE A 226 13.20 -10.11 -24.04
CA ILE A 226 12.19 -9.33 -23.32
C ILE A 226 12.88 -8.23 -22.53
N ASP A 227 12.49 -6.99 -22.75
CA ASP A 227 12.84 -5.86 -21.89
C ASP A 227 11.74 -5.66 -20.83
N VAL A 228 12.17 -5.31 -19.62
CA VAL A 228 11.30 -5.21 -18.45
C VAL A 228 11.60 -3.92 -17.71
N HIS A 229 10.60 -3.05 -17.60
CA HIS A 229 10.73 -1.77 -16.89
C HIS A 229 9.94 -1.76 -15.60
N LYS A 230 10.57 -1.23 -14.54
CA LYS A 230 9.92 -1.02 -13.25
C LYS A 230 9.07 0.26 -13.26
N GLY A 231 7.86 0.17 -12.71
CA GLY A 231 6.97 1.32 -12.55
C GLY A 231 7.43 2.26 -11.44
N SER A 232 8.13 3.33 -11.80
CA SER A 232 8.64 4.28 -10.80
C SER A 232 7.53 4.96 -9.99
N LYS A 233 6.37 5.27 -10.61
CA LYS A 233 5.27 5.97 -9.94
C LYS A 233 4.65 5.15 -8.82
N ALA A 234 4.31 3.89 -9.08
CA ALA A 234 3.72 3.00 -8.08
C ALA A 234 4.71 2.72 -6.93
N ALA A 235 6.00 2.55 -7.25
CA ALA A 235 7.05 2.40 -6.25
C ALA A 235 7.15 3.62 -5.33
N THR A 236 7.18 4.84 -5.90
CA THR A 236 7.22 6.09 -5.15
C THR A 236 5.98 6.25 -4.26
N MET A 237 4.77 6.02 -4.78
CA MET A 237 3.53 6.07 -3.99
C MET A 237 3.55 5.10 -2.80
N SER A 238 4.07 3.88 -3.01
CA SER A 238 4.15 2.86 -1.96
C SER A 238 5.12 3.25 -0.83
N TRP A 239 6.29 3.79 -1.18
CA TRP A 239 7.29 4.24 -0.21
C TRP A 239 6.88 5.50 0.55
N PHE A 240 6.18 6.44 -0.11
CA PHE A 240 5.62 7.61 0.56
C PHE A 240 4.51 7.22 1.55
N SER A 241 3.62 6.30 1.15
CA SER A 241 2.59 5.74 2.03
C SER A 241 3.22 5.10 3.28
N PHE A 242 4.28 4.30 3.11
CA PHE A 242 5.00 3.71 4.23
C PHE A 242 5.66 4.76 5.15
N SER A 243 6.24 5.80 4.56
CA SER A 243 6.87 6.89 5.32
C SER A 243 5.86 7.66 6.16
N PHE A 244 4.67 7.95 5.63
CA PHE A 244 3.60 8.58 6.38
C PHE A 244 3.09 7.71 7.53
N LEU A 245 2.91 6.40 7.32
CA LEU A 245 2.56 5.48 8.41
C LEU A 245 3.63 5.44 9.52
N CYS A 246 4.92 5.53 9.15
CA CYS A 246 6.00 5.63 10.14
C CYS A 246 5.91 6.93 10.94
N ILE A 247 5.68 8.07 10.28
CA ILE A 247 5.52 9.37 10.93
C ILE A 247 4.31 9.34 11.86
N ASP A 248 3.19 8.77 11.44
CA ASP A 248 1.97 8.65 12.25
C ASP A 248 2.21 7.78 13.48
N CYS A 249 2.96 6.68 13.32
CA CYS A 249 3.39 5.84 14.43
C CYS A 249 4.21 6.65 15.45
N LEU A 250 5.21 7.42 15.00
CA LEU A 250 6.01 8.27 15.88
C LEU A 250 5.19 9.34 16.60
N ILE A 251 4.24 9.97 15.89
CA ILE A 251 3.35 10.99 16.47
C ILE A 251 2.46 10.38 17.56
N LEU A 252 1.81 9.25 17.28
CA LEU A 252 0.89 8.60 18.22
C LEU A 252 1.62 8.08 19.47
N TRP A 253 2.79 7.47 19.29
CA TRP A 253 3.65 7.05 20.40
C TRP A 253 4.18 8.25 21.21
N GLY A 254 4.59 9.32 20.54
CA GLY A 254 5.01 10.56 21.19
C GLY A 254 3.91 11.19 22.05
N LEU A 255 2.68 11.22 21.53
CA LEU A 255 1.50 11.68 22.27
C LEU A 255 1.21 10.79 23.48
N TYR A 256 1.30 9.46 23.33
CA TYR A 256 1.08 8.53 24.42
C TYR A 256 2.08 8.70 25.56
N PHE A 257 3.38 8.84 25.25
CA PHE A 257 4.40 9.08 26.27
C PHE A 257 4.21 10.44 26.96
N ARG A 258 3.81 11.48 26.22
CA ARG A 258 3.49 12.78 26.80
C ARG A 258 2.30 12.71 27.75
N ASP A 259 1.23 12.03 27.35
CA ASP A 259 0.02 11.87 28.17
C ASP A 259 0.33 11.07 29.45
N ARG A 260 1.13 9.99 29.35
CA ARG A 260 1.58 9.23 30.53
C ARG A 260 2.45 10.06 31.49
N LYS A 261 3.36 10.88 30.96
CA LYS A 261 4.15 11.82 31.78
C LYS A 261 3.28 12.87 32.47
N SER A 262 2.22 13.36 31.80
CA SER A 262 1.30 14.33 32.40
C SER A 262 0.47 13.71 33.54
N LEU A 263 -0.04 12.49 33.34
CA LEU A 263 -0.78 11.73 34.36
C LEU A 263 0.10 11.41 35.58
N SER A 264 1.36 11.03 35.37
CA SER A 264 2.30 10.78 36.49
C SER A 264 2.50 12.03 37.34
N LYS A 265 2.67 13.21 36.73
CA LYS A 265 2.82 14.48 37.46
C LYS A 265 1.55 14.84 38.23
N GLU A 266 0.38 14.57 37.67
CA GLU A 266 -0.90 14.83 38.32
C GLU A 266 -1.09 13.94 39.56
N ILE A 267 -0.77 12.64 39.44
CA ILE A 267 -0.78 11.69 40.57
C ILE A 267 0.22 12.12 41.66
N ASP A 268 1.44 12.53 41.28
CA ASP A 268 2.44 13.00 42.24
C ASP A 268 2.00 14.29 42.96
N ASN A 269 1.30 15.19 42.26
CA ASN A 269 0.76 16.42 42.86
C ASN A 269 -0.37 16.12 43.85
N VAL A 270 -1.30 15.20 43.51
CA VAL A 270 -2.35 14.76 44.44
C VAL A 270 -1.72 14.11 45.68
N ARG A 271 -0.74 13.22 45.49
CA ARG A 271 -0.02 12.58 46.60
C ARG A 271 0.70 13.58 47.51
N LYS A 272 1.32 14.62 46.95
CA LYS A 272 1.94 15.71 47.73
C LYS A 272 0.90 16.58 48.44
N SER A 273 -0.28 16.77 47.85
CA SER A 273 -1.39 17.49 48.48
C SER A 273 -1.95 16.72 49.67
N ASP A 274 -2.07 15.39 49.58
CA ASP A 274 -2.53 14.55 50.69
C ASP A 274 -1.52 14.47 51.86
N GLN A 275 -0.22 14.64 51.59
CA GLN A 275 0.82 14.65 52.61
C GLN A 275 0.95 15.98 53.39
N ASN A 276 0.36 17.06 52.88
CA ASN A 276 0.28 18.36 53.56
C ASN A 276 -1.18 18.71 53.82
N PRO A 277 -1.83 18.15 54.86
CA PRO A 277 -3.13 18.65 55.26
C PRO A 277 -2.99 20.15 55.56
N PRO A 278 -3.96 20.99 55.17
CA PRO A 278 -3.92 22.41 55.51
C PRO A 278 -3.78 22.51 57.04
N LYS A 279 -2.73 23.21 57.51
CA LYS A 279 -2.65 23.67 58.89
C LYS A 279 -3.89 24.53 59.13
N TYR A 280 -4.94 23.94 59.70
CA TYR A 280 -6.02 24.70 60.29
C TYR A 280 -5.40 25.62 61.33
N ALA A 281 -5.64 26.92 61.19
CA ALA A 281 -5.43 27.87 62.26
C ALA A 281 -6.34 27.42 63.41
N SER A 282 -5.71 26.91 64.46
CA SER A 282 -6.35 26.60 65.73
C SER A 282 -6.74 27.91 66.40
N ASP A 283 -7.94 28.40 66.09
CA ASP A 283 -8.63 29.31 67.01
C ASP A 283 -9.42 28.45 67.99
N GLU A 284 -9.12 28.70 69.26
CA GLU A 284 -9.77 28.14 70.42
C GLU A 284 -11.29 28.34 70.37
N SER A 285 -12.05 27.27 70.55
CA SER A 285 -13.20 27.31 71.44
C SER A 285 -13.56 25.89 71.88
N SER A 286 -13.27 25.63 73.15
CA SER A 286 -13.81 24.54 73.94
C SER A 286 -15.34 24.57 73.94
N PHE A 287 -16.00 23.42 73.73
CA PHE A 287 -17.18 23.00 74.52
C PHE A 287 -17.65 21.57 74.17
N SER A 288 -17.55 20.68 75.18
CA SER A 288 -18.53 19.67 75.59
C SER A 288 -19.01 18.55 74.63
N SER A 289 -18.53 17.34 74.92
CA SER A 289 -19.25 16.07 75.14
C SER A 289 -20.48 15.70 74.27
N ARG A 290 -20.42 14.52 73.62
CA ARG A 290 -21.18 13.32 74.04
C ARG A 290 -20.85 12.08 73.19
N ASN A 291 -20.65 10.97 73.90
CA ASN A 291 -20.65 9.59 73.44
C ASN A 291 -21.91 9.25 72.61
N TYR A 292 -21.80 8.27 71.70
CA TYR A 292 -22.59 7.01 71.58
C TYR A 292 -22.20 6.35 70.24
N HIS A 293 -21.43 5.26 70.26
CA HIS A 293 -21.87 3.85 70.22
C HIS A 293 -22.55 3.38 68.92
N TYR A 294 -21.82 2.50 68.23
CA TYR A 294 -22.24 1.42 67.31
C TYR A 294 -23.74 1.17 67.10
N LYS A 295 -24.17 1.19 65.84
CA LYS A 295 -24.73 0.02 65.16
C LYS A 295 -24.56 0.13 63.65
#